data_AF-A0A3M6KFT4-F1
#
_entry.id   AF-A0A3M6KFT4-F1
#
_cell.length_a   1.000
_cell.length_b   1.000
_cell.length_c   1.000
_cell.angle_alpha   90.00
_cell.angle_beta   90.00
_cell.angle_gamma   90.00
#
_symmetry.space_group_name_H-M   'P 1'
#
loop_
_entity.id
_entity.type
_entity.pdbx_description
1 polymer ?
#
loop_
_entity_poly.entity_id
_entity_poly.type
_entity_poly.pdbx_seq_one_letter_code
_entity_poly.pdbx_strand_id
1 'polypeptide(L)'
;MALDLDKINALLDELKGLKIKEASSLRKRLNKEKEKLKVPEPKPEFTQPDLFEANKRRSSFMKGVWNYVKLIRDTYPELRDKFTARQMFSQFFARRRGEQVDINDVFWQNPS
;
A
#
# COMPACT_ATOMS: atom_id res chain seq x y z
N MET A 1 34.18 8.24 -27.82
CA MET A 1 34.03 9.60 -27.25
C MET A 1 32.57 9.78 -26.87
N ALA A 2 32.24 9.73 -25.59
CA ALA A 2 30.89 10.05 -25.12
C ALA A 2 30.71 11.57 -25.21
N LEU A 3 29.63 12.03 -25.83
CA LEU A 3 29.21 13.43 -25.71
C LEU A 3 28.65 13.62 -24.30
N ASP A 4 29.33 14.42 -23.47
CA ASP A 4 28.85 14.77 -22.14
C ASP A 4 27.47 15.45 -22.24
N LEU A 5 26.59 15.12 -21.29
CA LEU A 5 25.21 15.64 -21.24
C LEU A 5 25.16 17.18 -21.32
N ASP A 6 26.17 17.84 -20.74
CA ASP A 6 26.32 19.29 -20.72
C ASP A 6 26.61 19.87 -22.10
N LYS A 7 27.43 19.19 -22.91
CA LYS A 7 27.72 19.60 -24.30
C LYS A 7 26.49 19.46 -25.18
N ILE A 8 25.66 18.44 -24.94
CA ILE A 8 24.38 18.26 -25.64
C ILE A 8 23.39 19.38 -25.29
N ASN A 9 23.33 19.80 -24.02
CA ASN A 9 22.47 20.91 -23.61
C ASN A 9 22.91 22.24 -24.24
N ALA A 10 24.22 22.53 -24.24
CA ALA A 10 24.77 23.73 -24.88
C ALA A 10 24.43 23.81 -26.39
N LEU A 11 24.60 22.70 -27.12
CA LEU A 11 24.24 22.62 -28.54
C LEU A 11 22.73 22.79 -28.78
N LEU A 12 21.88 22.29 -27.89
CA LEU A 12 20.43 22.48 -27.99
C LEU A 12 20.01 23.94 -27.80
N ASP A 13 20.68 24.67 -26.91
CA ASP A 13 20.43 26.10 -26.66
C ASP A 13 20.90 26.97 -27.82
N GLU A 14 22.09 26.71 -28.39
CA GLU A 14 22.56 27.38 -29.61
C GLU A 14 21.62 27.13 -30.79
N LEU A 15 21.19 25.89 -30.97
CA LEU A 15 20.26 25.53 -32.05
C LEU A 15 18.89 26.15 -31.85
N LYS A 16 18.48 26.53 -30.62
CA LYS A 16 17.13 27.02 -30.25
C LYS A 16 16.67 28.25 -31.03
N GLY A 17 17.61 29.13 -31.38
CA GLY A 17 17.36 30.37 -32.15
C GLY A 17 17.24 30.19 -33.66
N LEU A 18 17.73 29.08 -34.22
CA LEU A 18 17.76 28.86 -35.68
C LEU A 18 16.44 28.24 -36.19
N LYS A 19 15.71 28.98 -37.04
CA LYS A 19 14.47 28.53 -37.71
C LYS A 19 14.73 27.84 -39.07
N ILE A 20 15.73 26.98 -39.12
CA ILE A 20 16.11 26.22 -40.34
C ILE A 20 15.67 24.76 -40.17
N LYS A 21 15.23 24.11 -41.27
CA LYS A 21 14.80 22.70 -41.25
C LYS A 21 15.88 21.76 -40.70
N GLU A 22 17.14 22.00 -41.06
CA GLU A 22 18.29 21.24 -40.59
C GLU A 22 18.49 21.35 -39.07
N ALA A 23 18.38 22.57 -38.52
CA ALA A 23 18.46 22.81 -37.08
C ALA A 23 17.37 22.04 -36.32
N SER A 24 16.14 21.99 -36.86
CA SER A 24 15.05 21.21 -36.27
C SER A 24 15.32 19.70 -36.26
N SER A 25 15.95 19.18 -37.31
CA SER A 25 16.33 17.77 -37.44
C SER A 25 17.44 17.43 -36.43
N LEU A 26 18.44 18.31 -36.30
CA LEU A 26 19.53 18.19 -35.34
C LEU A 26 19.03 18.18 -33.88
N ARG A 27 18.13 19.09 -33.50
CA ARG A 27 17.54 19.10 -32.15
C ARG A 27 16.82 17.79 -31.83
N LYS A 28 16.07 17.23 -32.79
CA LYS A 28 15.40 15.93 -32.62
C LYS A 28 16.40 14.79 -32.39
N ARG A 29 17.53 14.80 -33.11
CA ARG A 29 18.60 13.80 -32.94
C ARG A 29 19.29 13.94 -31.58
N LEU A 30 19.67 15.16 -31.18
CA LEU A 30 20.31 15.43 -29.90
C LEU A 30 19.41 15.08 -28.70
N ASN A 31 18.12 15.36 -28.78
CA ASN A 31 17.17 14.93 -27.74
C ASN A 31 17.09 13.40 -27.61
N LYS A 32 17.13 12.65 -28.73
CA LYS A 32 17.17 11.19 -28.69
C LYS A 32 18.46 10.66 -28.05
N GLU A 33 19.61 11.25 -28.35
CA GLU A 33 20.88 10.88 -27.72
C GLU A 33 20.87 11.21 -26.22
N LYS A 34 20.30 12.35 -25.82
CA LYS A 34 20.09 12.72 -24.41
C LYS A 34 19.21 11.72 -23.66
N GLU A 35 18.16 11.19 -24.30
CA GLU A 35 17.31 10.17 -23.69
C GLU A 35 18.01 8.81 -23.55
N LYS A 36 18.88 8.43 -24.50
CA LYS A 36 19.70 7.21 -24.37
C LYS A 36 20.74 7.30 -23.24
N LEU A 37 21.18 8.52 -22.91
CA LEU A 37 22.13 8.78 -21.82
C LEU A 37 21.46 8.88 -20.45
N LYS A 38 20.13 9.04 -20.38
CA LYS A 38 19.42 8.93 -19.10
C LYS A 38 19.43 7.46 -18.68
N VAL A 39 20.18 7.18 -17.61
CA VAL A 39 20.22 5.88 -16.94
C VAL A 39 18.78 5.43 -16.67
N PRO A 40 18.39 4.20 -17.06
CA PRO A 40 17.05 3.71 -16.77
C PRO A 40 16.84 3.70 -15.26
N GLU A 41 15.75 4.30 -14.79
CA GLU A 41 15.34 4.24 -13.40
C GLU A 41 15.29 2.77 -12.96
N PRO A 42 15.86 2.40 -11.80
CA PRO A 42 15.82 1.03 -11.33
C PRO A 42 14.35 0.63 -11.16
N LYS A 43 13.92 -0.39 -11.92
CA LYS A 43 12.60 -1.00 -11.74
C LYS A 43 12.49 -1.41 -10.26
N PRO A 44 11.35 -1.16 -9.58
CA PRO A 44 11.20 -1.60 -8.21
C PRO A 44 11.39 -3.11 -8.16
N GLU A 45 12.40 -3.57 -7.40
CA GLU A 45 12.62 -4.99 -7.17
C GLU A 45 11.39 -5.55 -6.45
N PHE A 46 10.77 -6.57 -7.04
CA PHE A 46 9.67 -7.29 -6.42
C PHE A 46 10.22 -8.09 -5.23
N THR A 47 10.18 -7.48 -4.04
CA THR A 47 10.45 -8.20 -2.79
C THR A 47 9.29 -9.15 -2.51
N GLN A 48 9.56 -10.45 -2.42
CA GLN A 48 8.54 -11.42 -2.04
C GLN A 48 7.96 -11.04 -0.67
N PRO A 49 6.63 -11.12 -0.48
CA PRO A 49 6.03 -10.81 0.81
C PRO A 49 6.51 -11.83 1.84
N ASP A 50 6.97 -11.34 3.00
CA ASP A 50 7.33 -12.19 4.13
C ASP A 50 6.06 -12.87 4.69
N LEU A 51 5.82 -14.11 4.24
CA LEU A 51 4.69 -14.93 4.66
C LEU A 51 4.75 -15.26 6.16
N PHE A 52 5.95 -15.37 6.74
CA PHE A 52 6.11 -15.68 8.15
C PHE A 52 5.65 -14.51 9.00
N GLU A 53 6.11 -13.30 8.68
CA GLU A 53 5.68 -12.10 9.38
C GLU A 53 4.18 -11.82 9.19
N ALA A 54 3.67 -12.03 7.97
CA ALA A 54 2.24 -11.90 7.68
C ALA A 54 1.39 -12.87 8.52
N ASN A 55 1.80 -14.14 8.64
CA ASN A 55 1.10 -15.13 9.46
C ASN A 55 1.20 -14.82 10.97
N LYS A 56 2.34 -14.29 11.42
CA LYS A 56 2.52 -13.82 12.81
C LYS A 56 1.57 -12.66 13.13
N ARG A 57 1.43 -11.69 12.22
CA ARG A 57 0.49 -10.56 12.38
C ARG A 57 -0.96 -11.06 12.41
N ARG A 58 -1.36 -11.94 11.49
CA ARG A 58 -2.71 -12.53 11.44
C ARG A 58 -3.04 -13.29 12.72
N SER A 59 -2.16 -14.17 13.18
CA SER A 59 -2.38 -14.97 14.39
C SER A 59 -2.44 -14.11 15.66
N SER A 60 -1.58 -13.08 15.77
CA SER A 60 -1.60 -12.13 16.89
C SER A 60 -2.90 -11.34 16.95
N PHE A 61 -3.39 -10.89 15.79
CA PHE A 61 -4.68 -10.23 15.68
C PHE A 61 -5.84 -11.14 16.14
N MET A 62 -5.89 -12.39 15.66
CA MET A 62 -6.93 -13.34 16.07
C MET A 62 -6.94 -13.61 17.57
N LYS A 63 -5.74 -13.74 18.19
CA LYS A 63 -5.61 -13.86 19.64
C LYS A 63 -6.14 -12.63 20.38
N GLY A 64 -5.84 -11.43 19.87
CA GLY A 64 -6.34 -10.17 20.42
C GLY A 64 -7.88 -10.12 20.40
N VAL A 65 -8.49 -10.43 19.26
CA VAL A 65 -9.96 -10.50 19.14
C VAL A 65 -10.56 -11.53 20.08
N TRP A 66 -9.93 -12.70 20.21
CA TRP A 66 -10.41 -13.74 21.12
C TRP A 66 -10.40 -13.29 22.59
N ASN A 67 -9.32 -12.64 23.02
CA ASN A 67 -9.22 -12.11 24.38
C ASN A 67 -10.23 -10.98 24.61
N TYR A 68 -10.41 -10.10 23.64
CA TYR A 68 -11.40 -9.03 23.66
C TYR A 68 -12.83 -9.56 23.83
N VAL A 69 -13.20 -10.58 23.04
CA VAL A 69 -14.51 -11.23 23.11
C VAL A 69 -14.74 -11.87 24.49
N LYS A 70 -13.72 -12.53 25.05
CA LYS A 70 -13.80 -13.09 26.40
C LYS A 70 -14.02 -12.00 27.45
N LEU A 71 -13.26 -10.91 27.36
CA LEU A 71 -13.39 -9.79 28.28
C LEU A 71 -14.80 -9.20 28.27
N ILE A 72 -15.36 -8.94 27.09
CA ILE A 72 -16.75 -8.47 26.96
C ILE A 72 -17.71 -9.48 27.57
N ARG A 73 -17.57 -10.77 27.25
CA ARG A 73 -18.45 -11.81 27.79
C ARG A 73 -18.40 -11.86 29.32
N ASP A 74 -17.21 -11.74 29.90
CA ASP A 74 -17.04 -11.83 31.35
C ASP A 74 -17.49 -10.53 32.05
N THR A 75 -17.47 -9.39 31.34
CA THR A 75 -17.95 -8.08 31.83
C THR A 75 -19.48 -7.99 31.85
N TYR A 76 -20.17 -8.58 30.86
CA TYR A 76 -21.63 -8.49 30.70
C TYR A 76 -22.29 -9.86 30.92
N PRO A 77 -22.88 -10.13 32.10
CA PRO A 77 -23.53 -11.40 32.41
C PRO A 77 -24.64 -11.78 31.42
N GLU A 78 -25.40 -10.80 30.93
CA GLU A 78 -26.46 -11.02 29.95
C GLU A 78 -25.96 -11.59 28.62
N LEU A 79 -24.71 -11.32 28.25
CA LEU A 79 -24.06 -11.91 27.08
C LEU A 79 -23.49 -13.30 27.40
N ARG A 80 -22.94 -13.46 28.61
CA ARG A 80 -22.39 -14.74 29.07
C ARG A 80 -23.44 -15.86 29.09
N ASP A 81 -24.65 -15.53 29.54
CA ASP A 81 -25.74 -16.50 29.67
C ASP A 81 -26.35 -16.85 28.31
N LYS A 82 -26.35 -15.91 27.36
CA LYS A 82 -26.97 -16.06 26.04
C LYS A 82 -26.02 -16.62 24.97
N PHE A 83 -24.73 -16.28 25.04
CA PHE A 83 -23.77 -16.58 23.98
C PHE A 83 -22.49 -17.20 24.52
N THR A 84 -22.00 -18.21 23.80
CA THR A 84 -20.66 -18.74 24.01
C THR A 84 -19.59 -17.78 23.45
N ALA A 85 -18.39 -17.80 24.01
CA ALA A 85 -17.28 -16.98 23.50
C ALA A 85 -16.98 -17.24 22.01
N ARG A 86 -17.21 -18.48 21.53
CA ARG A 86 -17.06 -18.83 20.11
C ARG A 86 -18.13 -18.21 19.21
N GLN A 87 -19.38 -18.19 19.66
CA GLN A 87 -20.47 -17.52 18.93
C GLN A 87 -20.23 -16.01 18.87
N MET A 88 -19.85 -15.40 19.99
CA MET A 88 -19.48 -13.98 20.04
C MET A 88 -18.30 -13.67 19.10
N PHE A 89 -17.28 -14.52 19.05
CA PHE A 89 -16.16 -14.36 18.13
C PHE A 89 -16.60 -14.40 16.66
N SER A 90 -17.51 -15.32 16.30
CA SER A 90 -18.08 -15.37 14.96
C SER A 90 -18.88 -14.11 14.63
N GLN A 91 -19.72 -13.65 15.58
CA GLN A 91 -20.53 -12.44 15.41
C GLN A 91 -19.67 -11.18 15.29
N PHE A 92 -18.53 -11.09 15.98
CA PHE A 92 -17.59 -9.97 15.82
C PHE A 92 -17.14 -9.80 14.36
N PHE A 93 -16.84 -10.90 13.66
CA PHE A 93 -16.48 -10.84 12.25
C PHE A 93 -17.66 -10.59 11.32
N ALA A 94 -18.84 -11.17 11.62
CA ALA A 94 -20.06 -10.88 10.89
C ALA A 94 -20.40 -9.38 10.93
N ARG A 95 -20.35 -8.78 12.12
CA ARG A 95 -20.51 -7.34 12.34
C ARG A 95 -19.50 -6.54 11.52
N ARG A 96 -18.23 -6.93 11.55
CA ARG A 96 -17.17 -6.23 10.79
C ARG A 96 -17.36 -6.31 9.27
N ARG A 97 -18.09 -7.32 8.77
CA ARG A 97 -18.51 -7.43 7.36
C ARG A 97 -19.79 -6.66 7.04
N GLY A 98 -20.46 -6.07 8.03
CA GLY A 98 -21.74 -5.38 7.88
C GLY A 98 -22.95 -6.32 7.85
N GLU A 99 -22.78 -7.57 8.28
CA GLU A 99 -23.89 -8.52 8.40
C GLU A 99 -24.75 -8.19 9.64
N GLN A 100 -26.03 -8.56 9.59
CA GLN A 100 -26.89 -8.47 10.78
C GLN A 100 -26.38 -9.44 11.85
N VAL A 101 -26.23 -8.92 13.07
CA VAL A 101 -25.72 -9.67 14.23
C VAL A 101 -26.67 -9.53 15.41
N ASP A 102 -26.72 -10.56 16.24
CA ASP A 102 -27.63 -10.60 17.40
C ASP A 102 -27.12 -9.73 18.56
N ILE A 103 -25.79 -9.53 18.66
CA ILE A 103 -25.17 -8.70 19.71
C ILE A 103 -25.11 -7.25 19.25
N ASN A 104 -25.79 -6.38 20.00
CA ASN A 104 -25.82 -4.94 19.76
C ASN A 104 -24.40 -4.32 19.81
N ASP A 105 -24.16 -3.38 18.90
CA ASP A 105 -22.96 -2.57 18.76
C ASP A 105 -22.47 -1.91 20.06
N VAL A 106 -23.38 -1.56 20.96
CA VAL A 106 -23.05 -0.94 22.26
C VAL A 106 -22.08 -1.82 23.07
N PHE A 107 -22.30 -3.13 23.11
CA PHE A 107 -21.45 -4.06 23.87
C PHE A 107 -20.04 -4.18 23.32
N TRP A 108 -19.87 -3.89 22.03
CA TRP A 108 -18.59 -3.96 21.35
C TRP A 108 -17.80 -2.65 21.38
N GLN A 109 -18.34 -1.59 21.96
CA GLN A 109 -17.64 -0.31 22.07
C GLN A 109 -16.93 -0.12 23.41
N ASN A 110 -17.23 -0.96 24.40
CA ASN A 110 -16.75 -0.72 25.76
C ASN A 110 -16.33 -1.99 26.49
N PRO A 111 -15.02 -2.25 26.56
CA PRO A 111 -14.41 -2.90 27.70
C PRO A 111 -13.42 -1.91 28.30
N SER A 112 -13.92 -1.03 29.17
CA SER A 112 -13.08 -0.33 30.14
C SER A 112 -12.37 -1.32 31.06
#